data_AF-A0A8K0CR11-F1
#
_entry.id   AF-A0A8K0CR11-F1
#
_cell.length_a   1.000
_cell.length_b   1.000
_cell.length_c   1.000
_cell.angle_alpha   90.00
_cell.angle_beta   90.00
_cell.angle_gamma   90.00
#
_symmetry.space_group_name_H-M   'P 1'
#
loop_
_entity.id
_entity.type
_entity.pdbx_description
1 polymer ?
#
loop_
_entity_poly.entity_id
_entity_poly.type
_entity_poly.pdbx_seq_one_letter_code
_entity_poly.pdbx_strand_id
1 'polypeptide(L)'
;MTVRLCVVVIMRSIRALGFVCIILLKTVLGANILYVAPLASHSHYLWNKALSLALVERGHNVTLVTHDTEKNATPENFTVITLEGLYEVINEYYNFEEAMHQTILSSIKSLYDYVKFSCAHDLNTKGLETLLNYPKDMFDLILYDVTSNQCFYPLIKKFGNPPVV
;
A
#
# COMPACT_ATOMS: atom_id res chain seq x y z
N MET A 1 -38.99 -7.35 -47.81
CA MET A 1 -38.37 -6.17 -47.17
C MET A 1 -38.13 -6.36 -45.66
N THR A 2 -38.91 -7.21 -44.99
CA THR A 2 -38.90 -7.48 -43.53
C THR A 2 -37.66 -8.24 -43.03
N VAL A 3 -37.11 -9.21 -43.77
CA VAL A 3 -35.96 -10.01 -43.30
C VAL A 3 -34.65 -9.20 -43.24
N ARG A 4 -34.42 -8.31 -44.22
CA ARG A 4 -33.23 -7.43 -44.26
C ARG A 4 -33.19 -6.43 -43.10
N LEU A 5 -34.35 -5.93 -42.69
CA LEU A 5 -34.45 -4.98 -41.58
C LEU A 5 -34.11 -5.67 -40.24
N CYS A 6 -34.55 -6.92 -40.06
CA CYS A 6 -34.28 -7.71 -38.86
C CYS A 6 -32.79 -8.02 -38.67
N VAL A 7 -32.08 -8.41 -39.74
CA VAL A 7 -30.64 -8.69 -39.72
C VAL A 7 -29.80 -7.45 -39.36
N VAL A 8 -30.18 -6.27 -39.87
CA VAL A 8 -29.48 -5.01 -39.58
C VAL A 8 -29.67 -4.57 -38.11
N VAL A 9 -30.85 -4.79 -37.54
CA VAL A 9 -31.12 -4.52 -36.12
C VAL A 9 -30.29 -5.48 -35.25
N ILE A 10 -30.28 -6.77 -35.56
CA ILE A 10 -29.49 -7.78 -34.83
C ILE A 10 -27.98 -7.46 -34.89
N MET A 11 -27.44 -7.11 -36.06
CA MET A 11 -26.03 -6.71 -36.21
C MET A 11 -25.66 -5.42 -35.46
N ARG A 12 -26.60 -4.45 -35.36
CA ARG A 12 -26.41 -3.24 -34.56
C ARG A 12 -26.41 -3.54 -33.06
N SER A 13 -27.30 -4.42 -32.60
CA SER A 13 -27.35 -4.87 -31.21
C SER A 13 -26.10 -5.66 -30.81
N ILE A 14 -25.58 -6.54 -31.68
CA ILE A 14 -24.33 -7.28 -31.43
C ILE A 14 -23.12 -6.34 -31.36
N ARG A 15 -23.05 -5.32 -32.23
CA ARG A 15 -22.00 -4.30 -32.19
C ARG A 15 -22.08 -3.44 -30.93
N ALA A 16 -23.28 -3.05 -30.51
CA ALA A 16 -23.49 -2.31 -29.27
C ALA A 16 -23.12 -3.17 -28.04
N LEU A 17 -23.49 -4.45 -28.02
CA LEU A 17 -23.13 -5.39 -26.96
C LEU A 17 -21.61 -5.60 -26.88
N GLY A 18 -20.94 -5.74 -28.02
CA GLY A 18 -19.49 -5.84 -28.09
C GLY A 18 -18.79 -4.58 -27.58
N PHE A 19 -19.31 -3.40 -27.93
CA PHE A 19 -18.79 -2.12 -27.42
C PHE A 19 -18.99 -1.96 -25.91
N VAL A 20 -20.15 -2.37 -25.39
CA VAL A 20 -20.43 -2.39 -23.94
C VAL A 20 -19.52 -3.41 -23.22
N CYS A 21 -19.30 -4.60 -23.77
CA CYS A 21 -18.35 -5.57 -23.20
C CYS A 21 -16.90 -5.06 -23.20
N ILE A 22 -16.46 -4.34 -24.24
CA ILE A 22 -15.12 -3.73 -24.29
C ILE A 22 -14.99 -2.61 -23.25
N ILE A 23 -16.05 -1.82 -23.04
CA ILE A 23 -16.10 -0.81 -21.97
C ILE A 23 -16.09 -1.49 -20.59
N LEU A 24 -16.84 -2.59 -20.40
CA LEU A 24 -16.89 -3.34 -19.15
C LEU A 24 -15.54 -4.03 -18.82
N LEU A 25 -14.83 -4.53 -19.83
CA LEU A 25 -13.47 -5.07 -19.69
C LEU A 25 -12.46 -3.97 -19.31
N LYS A 26 -12.67 -2.72 -19.75
CA LYS A 26 -11.87 -1.57 -19.28
C LYS A 26 -12.23 -1.13 -17.86
N THR A 27 -13.41 -1.49 -17.33
CA THR A 27 -13.83 -1.15 -15.96
C THR A 27 -13.41 -2.14 -14.89
N VAL A 28 -12.68 -3.21 -15.22
CA VAL A 28 -11.84 -3.92 -14.24
C VAL A 28 -10.56 -3.10 -14.06
N LEU A 29 -10.73 -1.88 -13.55
CA LEU A 29 -9.63 -0.95 -13.32
C LEU A 29 -8.81 -1.44 -12.13
N GLY A 30 -7.50 -1.56 -12.33
CA GLY A 30 -6.56 -1.71 -11.24
C GLY A 30 -6.66 -0.52 -10.30
N ALA A 31 -7.15 -0.74 -9.08
CA ALA A 31 -7.11 0.26 -8.02
C ALA A 31 -5.67 0.74 -7.75
N ASN A 32 -5.52 2.02 -7.43
CA ASN A 32 -4.30 2.60 -6.87
C ASN A 32 -4.34 2.43 -5.34
N ILE A 33 -3.49 1.57 -4.82
CA ILE A 33 -3.48 1.15 -3.42
C ILE A 33 -2.24 1.74 -2.75
N LEU A 34 -2.46 2.49 -1.67
CA LEU A 34 -1.39 2.84 -0.74
C LEU A 34 -1.33 1.78 0.36
N TYR A 35 -0.20 1.10 0.50
CA TYR A 35 0.03 0.17 1.59
C TYR A 35 1.06 0.75 2.55
N VAL A 36 0.63 1.13 3.74
CA VAL A 36 1.47 1.68 4.81
C VAL A 36 1.91 0.54 5.74
N ALA A 37 3.14 0.07 5.57
CA ALA A 37 3.76 -0.99 6.37
C ALA A 37 5.08 -0.55 7.02
N PRO A 38 5.05 0.45 7.93
CA PRO A 38 6.23 1.14 8.45
C PRO A 38 6.86 0.42 9.66
N LEU A 39 6.70 -0.89 9.83
CA LEU A 39 7.41 -1.57 10.92
C LEU A 39 8.83 -1.90 10.44
N ALA A 40 9.84 -1.38 11.14
CA ALA A 40 11.24 -1.73 10.89
C ALA A 40 11.55 -3.16 11.38
N SER A 41 11.06 -4.14 10.63
CA SER A 41 11.31 -5.56 10.82
C SER A 41 11.30 -6.25 9.45
N HIS A 42 12.43 -6.88 9.09
CA HIS A 42 12.59 -7.48 7.77
C HIS A 42 11.55 -8.59 7.51
N SER A 43 11.17 -9.34 8.55
CA SER A 43 10.12 -10.36 8.43
C SER A 43 8.76 -9.73 8.11
N HIS A 44 8.46 -8.54 8.64
CA HIS A 44 7.25 -7.81 8.30
C HIS A 44 7.26 -7.33 6.85
N TYR A 45 8.38 -6.79 6.40
CA TYR A 45 8.53 -6.41 5.01
C TYR A 45 8.27 -7.59 4.06
N LEU A 46 8.81 -8.78 4.34
CA LEU A 46 8.66 -9.94 3.45
C LEU A 46 7.18 -10.30 3.19
N TRP A 47 6.34 -10.35 4.23
CA TRP A 47 4.94 -10.72 4.02
C TRP A 47 4.11 -9.56 3.44
N ASN A 48 4.36 -8.31 3.87
CA ASN A 48 3.69 -7.13 3.29
C ASN A 48 4.03 -6.98 1.80
N LYS A 49 5.28 -7.25 1.41
CA LYS A 49 5.72 -7.31 0.01
C LYS A 49 5.02 -8.43 -0.74
N ALA A 50 4.94 -9.63 -0.18
CA ALA A 50 4.25 -10.74 -0.83
C ALA A 50 2.77 -10.41 -1.13
N LEU A 51 2.09 -9.77 -0.18
CA LEU A 51 0.72 -9.28 -0.40
C LEU A 51 0.65 -8.18 -1.46
N SER A 52 1.58 -7.23 -1.43
CA SER A 52 1.67 -6.16 -2.43
C SER A 52 1.87 -6.71 -3.85
N LEU A 53 2.77 -7.69 -4.02
CA LEU A 53 3.01 -8.34 -5.30
C LEU A 53 1.80 -9.14 -5.79
N ALA A 54 1.07 -9.81 -4.90
CA ALA A 54 -0.15 -10.52 -5.25
C ALA A 54 -1.28 -9.59 -5.74
N LEU A 55 -1.34 -8.35 -5.23
CA LEU A 55 -2.25 -7.30 -5.71
C LEU A 55 -1.80 -6.75 -7.08
N VAL A 56 -0.50 -6.53 -7.23
CA VAL A 56 0.14 -6.15 -8.50
C VAL A 56 -0.13 -7.16 -9.60
N GLU A 57 0.00 -8.46 -9.33
CA GLU A 57 -0.33 -9.55 -10.26
C GLU A 57 -1.81 -9.57 -10.68
N ARG A 58 -2.70 -9.04 -9.84
CA ARG A 58 -4.14 -8.88 -10.13
C ARG A 58 -4.45 -7.59 -10.89
N GLY A 59 -3.44 -6.82 -11.27
CA GLY A 59 -3.56 -5.62 -12.10
C GLY A 59 -3.69 -4.31 -11.30
N HIS A 60 -3.52 -4.32 -9.98
CA HIS A 60 -3.53 -3.10 -9.17
C HIS A 60 -2.20 -2.34 -9.25
N ASN A 61 -2.24 -1.03 -9.03
CA ASN A 61 -1.03 -0.23 -8.78
C ASN A 61 -0.83 -0.15 -7.28
N VAL A 62 0.33 -0.56 -6.78
CA VAL A 62 0.60 -0.59 -5.34
C VAL A 62 1.79 0.32 -5.02
N THR A 63 1.58 1.24 -4.09
CA THR A 63 2.64 2.02 -3.44
C THR A 63 2.83 1.48 -2.03
N LEU A 64 3.93 0.77 -1.78
CA LEU A 64 4.29 0.25 -0.46
C LEU A 64 5.21 1.24 0.26
N VAL A 65 4.83 1.66 1.46
CA VAL A 65 5.65 2.48 2.36
C VAL A 65 6.24 1.58 3.43
N THR A 66 7.57 1.50 3.52
CA THR A 66 8.29 0.57 4.40
C THR A 66 9.69 1.10 4.74
N HIS A 67 10.39 0.49 5.69
CA HIS A 67 11.80 0.78 6.00
C HIS A 67 12.78 -0.01 5.13
N ASP A 68 12.33 -1.10 4.52
CA ASP A 68 13.15 -1.91 3.64
C ASP A 68 13.28 -1.29 2.23
N THR A 69 14.40 -1.59 1.57
CA THR A 69 14.67 -1.14 0.20
C THR A 69 14.57 -2.31 -0.78
N GLU A 70 14.13 -2.02 -1.99
CA GLU A 70 14.18 -2.98 -3.09
C GLU A 70 15.55 -2.96 -3.75
N LYS A 71 16.22 -4.12 -3.76
CA LYS A 71 17.54 -4.28 -4.39
C LYS A 71 17.45 -4.63 -5.87
N ASN A 72 16.30 -5.13 -6.31
CA ASN A 72 16.06 -5.61 -7.66
C ASN A 72 15.03 -4.72 -8.36
N ALA A 73 14.99 -4.81 -9.70
CA ALA A 73 13.93 -4.18 -10.46
C ALA A 73 12.55 -4.69 -10.00
N THR A 74 11.63 -3.76 -9.75
CA THR A 74 10.24 -4.04 -9.41
C THR A 74 9.36 -3.98 -10.66
N PRO A 75 8.18 -4.64 -10.66
CA PRO A 75 7.16 -4.43 -11.68
C PRO A 75 6.79 -2.94 -11.83
N GLU A 76 6.41 -2.49 -13.03
CA GLU A 76 6.09 -1.08 -13.31
C GLU A 76 4.95 -0.53 -12.42
N ASN A 77 4.00 -1.38 -12.06
CA ASN A 77 2.86 -1.05 -11.19
C ASN A 77 3.15 -1.29 -9.69
N PHE A 78 4.42 -1.46 -9.31
CA PHE A 78 4.85 -1.59 -7.92
C PHE A 78 5.89 -0.52 -7.56
N THR A 79 5.46 0.45 -6.74
CA THR A 79 6.30 1.51 -6.20
C THR A 79 6.62 1.23 -4.74
N VAL A 80 7.88 1.41 -4.34
CA VAL A 80 8.30 1.34 -2.94
C VAL A 80 8.81 2.71 -2.50
N ILE A 81 8.24 3.24 -1.42
CA ILE A 81 8.69 4.45 -0.74
C ILE A 81 9.38 4.00 0.55
N THR A 82 10.69 4.22 0.62
CA THR A 82 11.47 3.89 1.81
C THR A 82 11.41 5.02 2.82
N LEU A 83 11.04 4.70 4.06
CA LEU A 83 11.23 5.53 5.25
C LEU A 83 12.67 5.27 5.74
N GLU A 84 13.61 6.11 5.31
CA GLU A 84 15.03 5.85 5.48
C GLU A 84 15.52 6.05 6.94
N GLY A 85 16.58 5.36 7.33
CA GLY A 85 17.37 5.68 8.53
C GLY A 85 16.93 5.02 9.84
N LEU A 86 15.77 4.32 9.89
CA LEU A 86 15.28 3.77 11.16
C LEU A 86 16.09 2.55 11.61
N TYR A 87 16.50 1.66 10.70
CA TYR A 87 17.27 0.46 11.05
C TYR A 87 18.63 0.79 11.68
N GLU A 88 19.25 1.88 11.23
CA GLU A 88 20.55 2.35 11.70
C GLU A 88 20.47 2.84 13.14
N VAL A 89 19.37 3.49 13.52
CA VAL A 89 19.19 4.04 14.87
C VAL A 89 18.54 3.04 15.82
N ILE A 90 17.63 2.18 15.34
CA ILE A 90 16.82 1.35 16.24
C ILE A 90 17.61 0.28 16.96
N ASN A 91 18.69 -0.23 16.34
CA ASN A 91 19.56 -1.24 16.95
C ASN A 91 20.34 -0.71 18.16
N GLU A 92 20.46 0.62 18.32
CA GLU A 92 21.05 1.25 19.50
C GLU A 92 20.09 1.30 20.70
N TYR A 93 18.78 1.31 20.42
CA TYR A 93 17.72 1.47 21.44
C TYR A 93 16.92 0.20 21.69
N TYR A 94 16.96 -0.76 20.77
CA TYR A 94 16.13 -1.95 20.81
C TYR A 94 16.91 -3.20 20.42
N ASN A 95 17.16 -4.04 21.42
CA ASN A 95 17.69 -5.38 21.22
C ASN A 95 16.53 -6.39 21.26
N PHE A 96 16.17 -6.94 20.10
CA PHE A 96 15.09 -7.93 19.99
C PHE A 96 15.39 -9.22 20.74
N GLU A 97 16.66 -9.61 20.89
CA GLU A 97 17.06 -10.78 21.67
C GLU A 97 16.81 -10.55 23.17
N GLU A 98 17.19 -9.38 23.68
CA GLU A 98 16.93 -9.00 25.06
C GLU A 98 15.43 -8.85 25.34
N ALA A 99 14.66 -8.37 24.36
CA ALA A 99 13.21 -8.25 24.46
C ALA A 99 12.49 -9.60 24.70
N MET A 100 13.07 -10.73 24.29
CA MET A 100 12.51 -12.07 24.55
C MET A 100 12.60 -12.50 26.02
N HIS A 101 13.52 -11.89 26.78
CA HIS A 101 13.77 -12.22 28.18
C HIS A 101 13.12 -11.23 29.16
N GLN A 102 12.43 -10.20 28.64
CA GLN A 102 11.75 -9.19 29.43
C GLN A 102 10.45 -9.72 30.06
N THR A 103 10.08 -9.17 31.22
CA THR A 103 8.75 -9.36 31.78
C THR A 103 7.67 -8.74 30.89
N ILE A 104 6.42 -9.19 31.02
CA ILE A 104 5.29 -8.66 30.23
C ILE A 104 5.18 -7.13 30.32
N LEU A 105 5.31 -6.56 31.53
CA LEU A 105 5.21 -5.12 31.73
C LEU A 105 6.36 -4.35 31.06
N SER A 106 7.59 -4.86 31.17
CA SER A 106 8.73 -4.28 30.45
C SER A 106 8.55 -4.39 28.93
N SER A 107 8.04 -5.51 28.41
CA SER A 107 7.79 -5.67 26.98
C SER A 107 6.76 -4.69 26.46
N ILE A 108 5.66 -4.44 27.20
CA ILE A 108 4.66 -3.43 26.85
C ILE A 108 5.29 -2.03 26.82
N LYS A 109 6.09 -1.68 27.83
CA LYS A 109 6.76 -0.38 27.89
C LYS A 109 7.75 -0.22 26.74
N SER A 110 8.58 -1.22 26.49
CA SER A 110 9.57 -1.23 25.41
C SER A 110 8.87 -1.07 24.05
N LEU A 111 7.78 -1.81 23.80
CA LEU A 111 7.01 -1.66 22.56
C LEU A 111 6.43 -0.24 22.42
N TYR A 112 5.90 0.34 23.50
CA TYR A 112 5.38 1.70 23.48
C TYR A 112 6.48 2.73 23.16
N ASP A 113 7.65 2.60 23.79
CA ASP A 113 8.79 3.48 23.55
C ASP A 113 9.32 3.34 22.11
N TYR A 114 9.37 2.10 21.60
CA TYR A 114 9.69 1.79 20.20
C TYR A 114 8.74 2.53 19.25
N VAL A 115 7.42 2.36 19.41
CA VAL A 115 6.41 2.97 18.52
C VAL A 115 6.49 4.49 18.55
N LYS A 116 6.71 5.08 19.74
CA LYS A 116 6.86 6.53 19.88
C LYS A 116 8.10 7.03 19.14
N PHE A 117 9.22 6.34 19.31
CA PHE A 117 10.49 6.69 18.66
C PHE A 117 10.40 6.53 17.14
N SER A 118 9.92 5.39 16.64
CA SER A 118 9.76 5.13 15.21
C SER A 118 8.85 6.17 14.56
N CYS A 119 7.72 6.52 15.20
CA CYS A 119 6.86 7.59 14.68
C CYS A 119 7.57 8.94 14.61
N ALA A 120 8.32 9.32 15.64
CA ALA A 120 9.05 10.59 15.63
C ALA A 120 10.10 10.62 14.51
N HIS A 121 10.78 9.50 14.27
CA HIS A 121 11.72 9.34 13.16
C HIS A 121 11.03 9.43 11.81
N ASP A 122 10.01 8.58 11.59
CA ASP A 122 9.30 8.41 10.32
C ASP A 122 8.66 9.70 9.81
N LEU A 123 8.14 10.52 10.72
CA LEU A 123 7.53 11.82 10.40
C LEU A 123 8.52 12.84 9.80
N ASN A 124 9.83 12.59 9.90
CA ASN A 124 10.89 13.47 9.40
C ASN A 124 11.63 12.89 8.18
N THR A 125 11.19 11.75 7.64
CA THR A 125 11.83 11.09 6.50
C THR A 125 11.52 11.78 5.17
N LYS A 126 12.45 11.70 4.22
CA LYS A 126 12.25 12.07 2.81
C LYS A 126 11.27 11.12 2.12
N GLY A 127 11.20 9.86 2.57
CA GLY A 127 10.14 8.94 2.15
C GLY A 127 8.74 9.50 2.39
N LEU A 128 8.45 9.94 3.62
CA LEU A 128 7.16 10.56 3.93
C LEU A 128 6.96 11.88 3.17
N GLU A 129 7.98 12.73 3.09
CA GLU A 129 7.90 13.98 2.30
C GLU A 129 7.49 13.70 0.85
N THR A 130 8.09 12.68 0.24
CA THR A 130 7.77 12.22 -1.12
C THR A 130 6.30 11.79 -1.23
N LEU A 131 5.83 10.96 -0.30
CA LEU A 131 4.44 10.51 -0.26
C LEU A 131 3.46 11.68 -0.09
N LEU A 132 3.78 12.65 0.77
CA LEU A 132 2.92 13.82 1.01
C LEU A 132 2.76 14.71 -0.24
N ASN A 133 3.73 14.68 -1.15
CA ASN A 133 3.65 15.41 -2.41
C ASN A 133 2.73 14.77 -3.46
N TYR A 134 2.21 13.56 -3.20
CA TYR A 134 1.26 12.92 -4.13
C TYR A 134 -0.10 13.65 -4.15
N PRO A 135 -0.83 13.59 -5.28
CA PRO A 135 -2.18 14.17 -5.39
C PRO A 135 -3.13 13.65 -4.33
N LYS A 136 -4.09 14.49 -3.92
CA LYS A 136 -5.09 14.12 -2.89
C LYS A 136 -5.95 12.93 -3.33
N ASP A 137 -6.27 12.82 -4.60
CA ASP A 137 -7.15 11.83 -5.22
C ASP A 137 -6.40 10.64 -5.83
N MET A 138 -5.13 10.46 -5.46
CA MET A 138 -4.25 9.44 -6.04
C MET A 138 -4.67 8.00 -5.70
N PHE A 139 -5.22 7.76 -4.50
CA PHE A 139 -5.43 6.41 -3.97
C PHE A 139 -6.91 6.07 -3.81
N ASP A 140 -7.28 4.89 -4.28
CA ASP A 140 -8.63 4.31 -4.17
C ASP A 140 -8.83 3.54 -2.86
N LEU A 141 -7.74 3.11 -2.23
CA LEU A 141 -7.71 2.28 -1.01
C LEU A 141 -6.41 2.54 -0.23
N ILE A 142 -6.49 2.57 1.10
CA ILE A 142 -5.33 2.52 1.98
C ILE A 142 -5.35 1.22 2.79
N LEU A 143 -4.25 0.47 2.75
CA LEU A 143 -3.99 -0.69 3.59
C LEU A 143 -3.00 -0.30 4.70
N TYR A 144 -3.26 -0.70 5.93
CA TYR A 144 -2.30 -0.53 7.04
C TYR A 144 -1.80 -1.87 7.57
N ASP A 145 -0.49 -1.99 7.77
CA ASP A 145 0.03 -2.94 8.76
C ASP A 145 -0.30 -2.39 10.15
N VAL A 146 -1.27 -3.02 10.83
CA VAL A 146 -1.79 -2.56 12.13
C VAL A 146 -0.84 -2.80 13.31
N THR A 147 0.32 -3.42 13.06
CA THR A 147 1.27 -3.82 14.12
C THR A 147 1.87 -2.62 14.86
N SER A 148 2.09 -1.49 14.18
CA SER A 148 2.67 -0.28 14.78
C SER A 148 2.37 1.00 13.97
N ASN A 149 2.73 2.14 14.55
CA ASN A 149 2.82 3.44 13.86
C ASN A 149 1.48 4.09 13.43
N GLN A 150 0.59 4.31 14.41
CA GLN A 150 -0.66 5.04 14.20
C GLN A 150 -0.46 6.50 13.75
N CYS A 151 0.77 7.02 13.83
CA CYS A 151 1.14 8.36 13.34
C CYS A 151 0.88 8.58 11.86
N PHE A 152 0.68 7.52 11.06
CA PHE A 152 0.33 7.62 9.65
C PHE A 152 -1.17 7.73 9.36
N TYR A 153 -2.07 7.50 10.33
CA TYR A 153 -3.52 7.66 10.11
C TYR A 153 -3.98 9.02 9.54
N PRO A 154 -3.30 10.15 9.79
CA PRO A 154 -3.60 11.41 9.10
C PRO A 154 -3.52 11.32 7.56
N LEU A 155 -2.80 10.33 7.00
CA LEU A 155 -2.76 10.08 5.55
C LEU A 155 -4.15 9.77 4.97
N ILE A 156 -5.05 9.19 5.76
CA ILE A 156 -6.45 8.94 5.35
C ILE A 156 -7.09 10.26 4.92
N LYS A 157 -6.94 11.30 5.73
CA LYS A 157 -7.46 12.64 5.41
C LYS A 157 -6.67 13.30 4.29
N LYS A 158 -5.33 13.15 4.28
CA LYS A 158 -4.47 13.69 3.22
C LYS A 158 -4.90 13.23 1.82
N PHE A 159 -5.31 11.97 1.70
CA PHE A 159 -5.71 11.35 0.43
C PHE A 159 -7.23 11.29 0.21
N GLY A 160 -7.99 12.17 0.87
CA GLY A 160 -9.41 12.34 0.55
C GLY A 160 -10.37 11.34 1.20
N ASN A 161 -9.92 10.59 2.20
CA ASN A 161 -10.69 9.57 2.93
C ASN A 161 -11.16 8.39 2.07
N PRO A 162 -10.25 7.70 1.35
CA PRO A 162 -10.60 6.44 0.71
C PRO A 162 -10.94 5.39 1.78
N PRO A 163 -11.59 4.27 1.39
CA PRO A 163 -11.70 3.09 2.24
C PRO A 163 -10.35 2.69 2.85
N VAL A 164 -10.40 2.16 4.07
CA VAL A 164 -9.22 1.73 4.84
C VAL A 164 -9.43 0.31 5.32
N VAL A 165 -8.40 -0.53 5.19
CA VAL A 165 -8.37 -1.91 5.68
C VAL A 165 -7.14 -2.13 6.55
#